data_AF-A0AAW1BJ84-F1
#
_entry.id   AF-A0AAW1BJ84-F1
#
_cell.length_a   1.000
_cell.length_b   1.000
_cell.length_c   1.000
_cell.angle_alpha   90.00
_cell.angle_beta   90.00
_cell.angle_gamma   90.00
#
_symmetry.space_group_name_H-M   'P 1'
#
loop_
_entity.id
_entity.type
_entity.pdbx_description
1 polymer ?
#
loop_
_entity_poly.entity_id
_entity_poly.type
_entity_poly.pdbx_seq_one_letter_code
_entity_poly.pdbx_strand_id
1 'polypeptide(L)'
;MTLDELNNCQHSSSSSPAPQNMPEEMTRLRSMNRQLQINVDCTQKEIDLLQSRGNFDLKAMNNFYDNIEPGPVVPPKPCKKDHQNSSKQVLRSQPRDEDFEGAPWNCDSCTFLNHPALNRCEQCEMPRYADKL
;
A
#
# COMPACT_ATOMS: atom_id res chain seq x y z
N MET A 1 -51.81 50.17 -13.48
CA MET A 1 -50.74 49.33 -14.06
C MET A 1 -49.76 50.28 -14.72
N THR A 2 -48.73 50.68 -13.98
CA THR A 2 -47.74 51.68 -14.41
C THR A 2 -46.67 51.01 -15.27
N LEU A 3 -46.18 51.75 -16.27
CA LEU A 3 -45.15 51.35 -17.24
C LEU A 3 -43.75 51.37 -16.61
N ASP A 4 -43.56 50.70 -15.47
CA ASP A 4 -42.26 50.62 -14.78
C ASP A 4 -41.71 49.20 -14.67
N GLU A 5 -42.43 48.18 -15.18
CA GLU A 5 -42.05 46.77 -15.02
C GLU A 5 -41.35 46.15 -16.25
N LEU A 6 -41.11 46.91 -17.32
CA LEU A 6 -40.49 46.40 -18.55
C LEU A 6 -39.01 46.77 -18.74
N ASN A 7 -38.34 47.35 -17.74
CA ASN A 7 -36.94 47.76 -17.89
C ASN A 7 -35.93 47.13 -16.91
N ASN A 8 -36.27 46.03 -16.24
CA ASN A 8 -35.36 45.40 -15.27
C ASN A 8 -34.77 44.03 -15.68
N CYS A 9 -34.91 43.62 -16.94
CA CYS A 9 -34.32 42.37 -17.43
C CYS A 9 -33.08 42.58 -18.34
N GLN A 10 -32.30 43.64 -18.12
CA GLN A 10 -31.09 43.88 -18.92
C GLN A 10 -29.75 43.89 -18.16
N HIS A 11 -29.71 43.66 -16.84
CA HIS A 11 -28.44 43.71 -16.11
C HIS A 11 -28.22 42.51 -15.18
N SER A 12 -28.22 41.31 -15.75
CA SER A 12 -27.46 40.20 -15.19
C SER A 12 -27.11 39.14 -16.24
N SER A 13 -26.75 39.59 -17.44
CA SER A 13 -25.87 38.80 -18.30
C SER A 13 -24.46 38.93 -17.74
N SER A 14 -24.16 38.19 -16.67
CA SER A 14 -22.78 37.83 -16.35
C SER A 14 -22.31 36.86 -17.43
N SER A 15 -22.08 37.36 -18.64
CA SER A 15 -21.28 36.63 -19.62
C SER A 15 -19.85 36.66 -19.09
N SER A 16 -19.57 35.78 -18.13
CA SER A 16 -18.21 35.42 -17.80
C SER A 16 -17.55 35.00 -19.11
N PRO A 17 -16.38 35.55 -19.49
CA PRO A 17 -15.69 35.09 -20.67
C PRO A 17 -15.53 33.58 -20.52
N ALA A 18 -16.04 32.81 -21.49
CA ALA A 18 -15.79 31.37 -21.49
C ALA A 18 -14.28 31.18 -21.27
N PRO A 19 -13.85 30.33 -20.31
CA PRO A 19 -12.44 30.15 -20.04
C PRO A 19 -11.74 29.86 -21.36
N GLN A 20 -10.70 30.61 -21.72
CA GLN A 20 -10.07 30.50 -23.05
C GLN A 20 -9.49 29.12 -23.33
N ASN A 21 -9.38 28.28 -22.31
CA ASN A 21 -8.93 26.89 -22.37
C ASN A 21 -10.08 25.86 -22.39
N MET A 22 -11.35 26.27 -22.50
CA MET A 22 -12.51 25.37 -22.44
C MET A 22 -12.48 24.24 -23.50
N PRO A 23 -12.06 24.47 -24.76
CA PRO A 23 -11.93 23.39 -25.74
C PRO A 23 -10.80 22.40 -25.40
N GLU A 24 -9.68 22.91 -24.89
CA GLU A 24 -8.53 22.10 -24.47
C GLU A 24 -8.87 21.28 -23.23
N GLU A 25 -9.56 21.89 -22.26
CA GLU A 25 -10.03 21.24 -21.06
C GLU A 25 -11.09 20.17 -21.38
N MET A 26 -12.02 20.44 -22.29
CA MET A 26 -12.98 19.44 -22.74
C MET A 26 -12.28 18.26 -23.44
N THR A 27 -11.25 18.53 -24.24
CA THR A 27 -10.44 17.48 -24.88
C THR A 27 -9.67 16.65 -23.84
N ARG A 28 -9.07 17.32 -22.85
CA ARG A 28 -8.38 16.68 -21.72
C ARG A 28 -9.33 15.81 -20.90
N LEU A 29 -10.51 16.32 -20.57
CA LEU A 29 -11.56 15.59 -19.84
C LEU A 29 -12.07 14.39 -20.64
N ARG A 30 -12.24 14.51 -21.96
CA ARG A 30 -12.60 13.37 -22.82
C ARG A 30 -11.51 12.30 -22.84
N SER A 31 -10.25 12.70 -22.93
CA SER A 31 -9.10 11.79 -22.85
C SER A 31 -9.05 11.06 -21.51
N MET A 32 -9.19 11.80 -20.41
CA MET A 32 -9.19 11.24 -19.06
C MET A 32 -10.39 10.31 -18.82
N ASN A 33 -11.59 10.68 -19.28
CA ASN A 33 -12.76 9.79 -19.22
C ASN A 33 -12.56 8.52 -20.04
N ARG A 34 -11.93 8.61 -21.22
CA ARG A 34 -11.59 7.42 -22.01
C ARG A 34 -10.60 6.52 -21.26
N GLN A 35 -9.59 7.10 -20.62
CA GLN A 35 -8.62 6.35 -19.82
C GLN A 35 -9.29 5.68 -18.61
N LEU A 36 -10.18 6.40 -17.91
CA LEU A 36 -10.93 5.85 -16.80
C LEU A 36 -11.82 4.69 -17.23
N GLN A 37 -12.51 4.79 -18.37
CA GLN A 37 -13.30 3.69 -18.91
C GLN A 37 -12.44 2.45 -19.20
N ILE A 38 -11.26 2.64 -19.81
CA ILE A 38 -10.30 1.55 -20.03
C ILE A 38 -9.89 0.90 -18.70
N ASN A 39 -9.57 1.71 -17.69
CA ASN A 39 -9.16 1.21 -16.39
C ASN A 39 -10.28 0.42 -15.72
N VAL A 40 -11.52 0.92 -15.75
CA VAL A 40 -12.70 0.22 -15.23
C VAL A 40 -12.85 -1.14 -15.91
N ASP A 41 -12.81 -1.19 -17.24
CA ASP A 41 -12.94 -2.43 -18.00
C ASP A 41 -11.81 -3.43 -17.68
N CYS A 42 -10.58 -2.94 -17.54
CA CYS A 42 -9.44 -3.77 -17.14
C CYS A 42 -9.61 -4.35 -15.73
N THR A 43 -9.98 -3.52 -14.76
CA THR A 43 -10.20 -3.97 -13.38
C THR A 43 -11.38 -4.92 -13.27
N GLN A 44 -12.45 -4.70 -14.03
CA GLN A 44 -13.60 -5.61 -14.05
C GLN A 44 -13.20 -6.98 -14.58
N LYS A 45 -12.40 -7.04 -15.66
CA LYS A 45 -11.87 -8.32 -16.18
C LYS A 45 -10.99 -9.04 -15.17
N GLU A 46 -10.17 -8.31 -14.42
CA GLU A 46 -9.37 -8.90 -13.35
C GLU A 46 -10.26 -9.52 -12.26
N ILE A 47 -11.29 -8.81 -11.83
CA ILE A 47 -12.29 -9.33 -10.88
C ILE A 47 -12.95 -10.59 -11.43
N ASP A 48 -13.40 -10.58 -12.69
CA ASP A 48 -14.06 -11.73 -13.32
C ASP A 48 -13.11 -12.94 -13.42
N LEU A 49 -11.83 -12.71 -13.71
CA LEU A 49 -10.80 -13.76 -13.72
C LEU A 49 -10.56 -14.36 -12.33
N LEU A 50 -10.55 -13.52 -11.29
CA LEU A 50 -10.39 -13.98 -9.91
C LEU A 50 -11.62 -14.75 -9.43
N GLN A 51 -12.82 -14.29 -9.79
CA GLN A 51 -14.09 -14.94 -9.43
C GLN A 51 -14.30 -16.26 -10.19
N SER A 52 -13.99 -16.31 -11.49
CA SER A 52 -14.13 -17.52 -12.32
C SER A 52 -13.20 -18.67 -11.92
N ARG A 53 -12.09 -18.38 -11.24
CA ARG A 53 -11.21 -19.40 -10.62
C ARG A 53 -11.85 -20.10 -9.41
N GLY A 54 -13.06 -19.70 -9.01
CA GLY A 54 -13.95 -20.49 -8.17
C GLY A 54 -13.64 -20.49 -6.68
N ASN A 55 -12.67 -19.69 -6.20
CA ASN A 55 -12.34 -19.64 -4.78
C ASN A 55 -11.73 -18.30 -4.36
N PHE A 56 -12.47 -17.21 -4.55
CA PHE A 56 -12.10 -15.91 -3.98
C PHE A 56 -13.00 -15.61 -2.79
N ASP A 57 -12.71 -16.21 -1.64
CA ASP A 57 -13.43 -15.91 -0.40
C ASP A 57 -12.83 -14.66 0.25
N LEU A 58 -13.47 -13.50 0.00
CA LEU A 58 -13.10 -12.22 0.61
C LEU A 58 -13.13 -12.27 2.14
N LYS A 59 -13.93 -13.16 2.73
CA LYS A 59 -14.01 -13.35 4.18
C LYS A 59 -12.80 -14.13 4.70
N ALA A 60 -12.30 -15.11 3.94
CA ALA A 60 -11.10 -15.87 4.32
C ALA A 60 -9.83 -15.00 4.38
N MET A 61 -9.71 -13.96 3.53
CA MET A 61 -8.60 -12.99 3.64
C MET A 61 -8.64 -12.19 4.96
N ASN A 62 -9.84 -11.90 5.46
CA ASN A 62 -10.01 -11.15 6.72
C ASN A 62 -9.89 -12.05 7.96
N ASN A 63 -10.29 -13.32 7.85
CA ASN A 63 -10.26 -14.29 8.95
C ASN A 63 -8.92 -15.05 9.07
N PHE A 64 -7.92 -14.71 8.25
CA PHE A 64 -6.62 -15.41 8.26
C PHE A 64 -5.96 -15.37 9.65
N TYR A 65 -6.13 -14.27 10.39
CA TYR A 65 -5.55 -14.09 11.73
C TYR A 65 -6.41 -14.61 12.88
N ASP A 66 -7.68 -14.97 12.63
CA ASP A 66 -8.63 -15.33 13.71
C ASP A 66 -8.28 -16.66 14.38
N ASN A 67 -7.53 -17.53 13.69
CA ASN A 67 -7.18 -18.87 14.17
C ASN A 67 -5.65 -19.07 14.29
N ILE A 68 -4.86 -18.01 14.12
CA ILE A 68 -3.42 -18.09 14.39
C ILE A 68 -3.27 -17.94 15.89
N GLU A 69 -2.89 -19.03 16.56
CA GLU A 69 -2.53 -18.96 17.98
C GLU A 69 -1.45 -17.88 18.15
N PRO A 70 -1.66 -16.87 19.03
CA PRO A 70 -0.60 -15.96 19.40
C PRO A 70 0.58 -16.83 19.83
N GLY A 71 1.67 -16.75 19.08
CA GLY A 71 2.85 -17.55 19.35
C GLY A 71 3.28 -17.38 20.82
N PRO A 72 4.06 -18.32 21.37
CA PRO A 72 4.41 -18.31 22.78
C PRO A 72 4.88 -16.91 23.22
N VAL A 73 4.20 -16.31 24.19
CA VAL A 73 4.61 -15.02 24.76
C VAL A 73 5.99 -15.22 25.35
N VAL A 74 7.02 -14.77 24.63
CA VAL A 74 8.40 -14.87 25.09
C VAL A 74 8.53 -13.88 26.25
N PRO A 75 8.88 -14.31 27.48
CA PRO A 75 9.22 -13.38 28.54
C PRO A 75 10.34 -12.46 28.04
N PRO A 76 10.38 -11.17 28.43
CA PRO A 76 11.47 -10.28 28.04
C PRO A 76 12.78 -10.93 28.50
N LYS A 77 13.58 -11.42 27.54
CA LYS A 77 14.82 -12.12 27.85
C LYS A 77 15.79 -11.11 28.48
N PRO A 78 16.29 -11.35 29.71
CA PRO A 78 17.40 -10.59 30.24
C PRO A 78 18.63 -10.94 29.39
N CYS A 79 19.21 -9.94 28.73
CA CYS A 79 20.43 -10.08 27.95
C CYS A 79 21.54 -10.75 28.78
N LYS A 80 21.91 -11.99 28.44
CA LYS A 80 23.20 -12.55 28.83
C LYS A 80 23.83 -13.31 27.66
N LYS A 81 25.08 -12.94 27.42
CA LYS A 81 25.98 -13.36 26.36
C LYS A 81 26.36 -14.84 26.50
N ASP A 82 26.65 -15.43 25.34
CA ASP A 82 27.45 -16.61 25.06
C ASP A 82 27.02 -17.95 25.69
N HIS A 83 26.64 -18.91 24.83
CA HIS A 83 27.36 -20.18 24.67
C HIS A 83 26.74 -21.02 23.54
N GLN A 84 27.63 -21.50 22.68
CA GLN A 84 27.41 -22.48 21.62
C GLN A 84 26.89 -23.81 22.19
N ASN A 85 26.00 -24.50 21.46
CA ASN A 85 26.22 -25.88 20.95
C ASN A 85 24.90 -26.61 20.59
N SER A 86 24.70 -26.82 19.29
CA SER A 86 24.19 -28.01 18.59
C SER A 86 22.95 -28.80 19.07
N SER A 87 21.97 -28.96 18.17
CA SER A 87 21.54 -30.27 17.56
C SER A 87 20.35 -30.04 16.60
N LYS A 88 20.56 -29.97 15.28
CA LYS A 88 20.47 -31.06 14.26
C LYS A 88 19.07 -31.66 14.03
N GLN A 89 18.43 -31.29 12.91
CA GLN A 89 17.70 -32.16 11.95
C GLN A 89 17.63 -31.41 10.60
N VAL A 90 18.59 -31.59 9.69
CA VAL A 90 18.57 -32.46 8.49
C VAL A 90 17.41 -32.21 7.52
N LEU A 91 17.65 -31.37 6.50
CA LEU A 91 17.47 -31.75 5.10
C LEU A 91 18.49 -30.99 4.24
N ARG A 92 19.27 -31.73 3.46
CA ARG A 92 20.45 -31.26 2.73
C ARG A 92 20.05 -30.98 1.27
N SER A 93 20.27 -29.78 0.76
CA SER A 93 20.80 -29.58 -0.59
C SER A 93 21.24 -28.12 -0.83
N GLN A 94 22.40 -28.01 -1.47
CA GLN A 94 23.11 -26.83 -1.96
C GLN A 94 24.10 -26.18 -0.97
N PRO A 95 25.42 -26.20 -1.27
CA PRO A 95 26.29 -25.11 -0.84
C PRO A 95 25.92 -23.92 -1.71
N ARG A 96 24.98 -23.10 -1.24
CA ARG A 96 24.79 -21.77 -1.79
C ARG A 96 25.73 -20.86 -1.05
N ASP A 97 26.76 -20.43 -1.76
CA ASP A 97 27.40 -19.12 -1.66
C ASP A 97 27.19 -18.45 -0.30
N GLU A 98 28.12 -18.71 0.63
CA GLU A 98 28.32 -17.88 1.82
C GLU A 98 28.78 -16.49 1.39
N ASP A 99 27.93 -15.74 0.70
CA ASP A 99 28.24 -14.40 0.21
C ASP A 99 27.53 -13.35 1.08
N PHE A 100 28.17 -13.02 2.21
CA PHE A 100 28.21 -11.68 2.82
C PHE A 100 26.91 -10.91 3.08
N GLU A 101 25.74 -11.55 3.11
CA GLU A 101 24.54 -10.94 3.66
C GLU A 101 24.72 -10.83 5.17
N GLY A 102 24.96 -9.61 5.68
CA GLY A 102 25.41 -9.36 7.06
C GLY A 102 24.54 -9.99 8.16
N ALA A 103 24.87 -9.75 9.44
CA ALA A 103 24.05 -10.31 10.52
C ALA A 103 22.61 -9.73 10.50
N PRO A 104 21.57 -10.56 10.75
CA PRO A 104 20.21 -10.07 10.96
C PRO A 104 20.17 -9.12 12.16
N TRP A 105 19.25 -8.15 12.16
CA TRP A 105 19.25 -7.05 13.13
C TRP A 105 17.88 -6.87 13.80
N ASN A 106 17.88 -6.60 15.11
CA ASN A 106 16.65 -6.31 15.85
C ASN A 106 16.29 -4.83 15.67
N CYS A 107 15.02 -4.53 15.41
CA CYS A 107 14.53 -3.16 15.38
C CYS A 107 14.54 -2.53 16.79
N ASP A 108 15.12 -1.34 16.94
CA ASP A 108 15.15 -0.63 18.22
C ASP A 108 13.75 -0.20 18.71
N SER A 109 12.80 -0.03 17.80
CA SER A 109 11.43 0.42 18.11
C SER A 109 10.48 -0.72 18.47
N CYS A 110 10.49 -1.83 17.71
CA CYS A 110 9.54 -2.94 17.89
C CYS A 110 10.19 -4.30 18.18
N THR A 111 11.52 -4.38 18.28
CA THR A 111 12.30 -5.61 18.56
C THR A 111 12.24 -6.72 17.51
N PHE A 112 11.57 -6.49 16.38
CA PHE A 112 11.49 -7.46 15.29
C PHE A 112 12.86 -7.76 14.68
N LEU A 113 13.15 -9.04 14.40
CA LEU A 113 14.40 -9.49 13.78
C LEU A 113 14.30 -9.37 12.25
N ASN A 114 14.92 -8.35 11.69
CA ASN A 114 14.86 -8.00 10.28
C ASN A 114 15.93 -8.72 9.44
N HIS A 115 15.63 -8.89 8.15
CA HIS A 115 16.58 -9.38 7.17
C HIS A 115 17.78 -8.42 7.03
N PRO A 116 19.02 -8.93 6.87
CA PRO A 116 20.23 -8.10 6.75
C PRO A 116 20.18 -7.04 5.64
N ALA A 117 19.47 -7.34 4.55
CA ALA A 117 19.31 -6.47 3.38
C ALA A 117 18.38 -5.26 3.61
N LEU A 118 17.62 -5.23 4.71
CA LEU A 118 16.66 -4.16 4.98
C LEU A 118 17.28 -3.01 5.78
N ASN A 119 16.99 -1.78 5.36
CA ASN A 119 17.39 -0.53 6.04
C ASN A 119 16.28 0.07 6.92
N ARG A 120 15.08 -0.50 6.87
CA ARG A 120 13.92 -0.13 7.68
C ARG A 120 13.28 -1.40 8.21
N CYS A 121 12.57 -1.30 9.33
CA CYS A 121 11.89 -2.45 9.90
C CYS A 121 10.71 -2.89 9.03
N GLU A 122 10.59 -4.18 8.74
CA GLU A 122 9.46 -4.74 7.98
C GLU A 122 8.10 -4.57 8.69
N GLN A 123 8.10 -4.53 10.03
CA GLN A 123 6.87 -4.46 10.83
C GLN A 123 6.43 -3.02 11.17
N CYS A 124 7.37 -2.11 11.43
CA CYS A 124 7.05 -0.75 11.90
C CYS A 124 7.68 0.37 11.06
N GLU A 125 8.38 0.01 9.98
CA GLU A 125 9.02 0.94 9.03
C GLU A 125 10.05 1.91 9.64
N MET A 126 10.42 1.74 10.92
CA MET A 126 11.43 2.56 11.57
C MET A 126 12.81 2.30 10.97
N PRO A 127 13.62 3.35 10.74
CA PRO A 127 14.94 3.20 10.14
C PRO A 127 15.86 2.38 11.05
N ARG A 128 16.71 1.57 10.43
CA ARG A 128 17.73 0.74 11.12
C ARG A 128 18.74 1.60 11.88
N TYR A 129 19.05 2.77 11.33
CA TYR A 129 19.98 3.72 11.92
C TYR A 129 19.23 5.01 12.18
N ALA A 130 19.27 5.51 13.41
CA ALA A 130 18.77 6.84 13.72
C ALA A 130 19.69 7.89 13.08
N ASP A 131 19.13 8.85 12.35
CA ASP A 131 19.86 10.04 11.90
C ASP A 131 20.23 10.85 13.14
N LYS A 132 21.48 10.71 13.60
CA LYS A 132 22.03 11.56 14.64
C LYS A 132 22.35 12.91 14.01
N LEU A 133 21.48 13.89 14.25
CA LEU A 133 21.79 15.32 14.08
C LEU A 133 22.77 15.80 15.15
#